data_AF-Q1LRS6-F1
#
_entry.id   AF-Q1LRS6-F1
#
_cell.length_a   1.000
_cell.length_b   1.000
_cell.length_c   1.000
_cell.angle_alpha   90.00
_cell.angle_beta   90.00
_cell.angle_gamma   90.00
#
_symmetry.space_group_name_H-M   'P 1'
#
loop_
_entity.id
_entity.type
_entity.pdbx_description
1 polymer ?
#
loop_
_entity_poly.entity_id
_entity_poly.type
_entity_poly.pdbx_seq_one_letter_code
_entity_poly.pdbx_strand_id
1 'polypeptide(L)' 'MTNRDDSVDPVHRKASFAQTVRAVLWSFIGLRKGSEHESDMARLNPVHVIIAGLIAAAVFVTVLILVVRTVVSQS' A
#
# COMPACT_ATOMS: atom_id res chain seq x y z
N MET A 1 0.57 -29.78 41.52
CA MET A 1 0.16 -28.61 40.72
C MET A 1 0.19 -29.00 39.25
N THR A 2 -0.96 -28.97 38.56
CA THR A 2 -1.06 -29.31 37.13
C THR A 2 -0.65 -28.11 36.28
N ASN A 3 0.28 -28.34 35.35
CA ASN A 3 0.75 -27.37 34.37
C ASN A 3 -0.36 -27.17 33.33
N ARG A 4 -0.91 -25.95 33.24
CA ARG A 4 -1.87 -25.58 32.20
C ARG A 4 -1.16 -24.71 31.17
N ASP A 5 -0.59 -25.40 30.21
CA ASP A 5 -0.21 -24.86 28.92
C ASP A 5 -1.46 -24.97 28.02
N ASP A 6 -2.22 -23.91 27.90
CA ASP A 6 -3.27 -23.79 26.87
C ASP A 6 -3.29 -22.38 26.30
N SER A 7 -2.18 -22.03 25.65
CA SER A 7 -2.10 -21.03 24.60
C SER A 7 -2.99 -21.46 23.42
N VAL A 8 -4.27 -21.11 23.48
CA VAL A 8 -5.16 -21.22 22.32
C VAL A 8 -4.93 -20.00 21.44
N ASP A 9 -3.93 -20.08 20.56
CA ASP A 9 -3.76 -19.17 19.43
C ASP A 9 -4.69 -19.60 18.28
N PRO A 10 -5.78 -18.88 17.99
CA PRO A 10 -6.67 -19.27 16.91
C PRO A 10 -6.09 -18.80 15.57
N VAL A 11 -5.48 -19.77 14.90
CA VAL A 11 -5.61 -19.99 13.45
C VAL A 11 -5.11 -18.84 12.58
N HIS A 12 -3.79 -18.84 12.39
CA HIS A 12 -3.08 -18.27 11.25
C HIS A 12 -3.54 -18.96 9.94
N ARG A 13 -4.77 -18.70 9.47
CA ARG A 13 -5.27 -19.28 8.21
C ARG A 13 -4.87 -18.38 7.05
N LYS A 14 -3.74 -18.74 6.44
CA LYS A 14 -3.29 -18.35 5.09
C LYS A 14 -3.45 -16.85 4.77
N ALA A 15 -2.90 -16.02 5.65
CA ALA A 15 -2.71 -14.59 5.43
C ALA A 15 -1.33 -14.28 4.80
N SER A 16 -0.64 -15.24 4.16
CA SER A 16 0.80 -15.07 3.86
C SER A 16 1.13 -14.62 2.44
N PHE A 17 0.29 -14.88 1.43
CA PHE A 17 0.63 -14.55 0.04
C PHE A 17 -0.28 -13.48 -0.56
N ALA A 18 -1.60 -13.69 -0.54
CA ALA A 18 -2.55 -12.71 -1.07
C ALA A 18 -2.53 -11.40 -0.26
N GLN A 19 -2.29 -11.45 1.05
CA GLN A 19 -2.09 -10.25 1.88
C GLN A 19 -0.76 -9.56 1.58
N THR A 20 0.29 -10.32 1.30
CA THR A 20 1.58 -9.79 0.88
C THR A 20 1.47 -9.09 -0.47
N VAL A 21 0.82 -9.71 -1.46
CA VAL A 21 0.52 -9.08 -2.75
C VAL A 21 -0.37 -7.86 -2.57
N ARG A 22 -1.41 -7.93 -1.73
CA ARG A 22 -2.31 -6.80 -1.45
C ARG A 22 -1.57 -5.66 -0.73
N ALA A 23 -0.67 -5.95 0.20
CA ALA A 23 0.19 -4.98 0.88
C ALA A 23 1.19 -4.35 -0.09
N VAL A 24 1.74 -5.14 -1.01
CA VAL A 24 2.63 -4.67 -2.08
C VAL A 24 1.86 -3.75 -3.03
N LEU A 25 0.65 -4.11 -3.47
CA LEU A 25 -0.21 -3.27 -4.31
C LEU A 25 -0.69 -1.99 -3.59
N TRP A 26 -1.01 -2.06 -2.31
CA TRP A 26 -1.32 -0.87 -1.50
C TRP A 26 -0.11 0.06 -1.35
N SER A 27 1.10 -0.50 -1.36
CA SER A 27 2.36 0.25 -1.39
C SER A 27 2.60 0.92 -2.74
N PHE A 28 2.12 0.36 -3.85
CA PHE A 28 2.19 1.00 -5.18
C PHE A 28 1.13 2.08 -5.38
N ILE A 29 -0.06 1.94 -4.78
CA ILE A 29 -1.14 2.93 -4.86
C ILE A 29 -0.95 4.08 -3.87
N GLY A 30 -0.20 3.87 -2.78
CA GLY A 30 0.10 4.94 -1.82
C GLY A 30 -1.05 5.21 -0.84
N LEU A 31 -1.76 4.18 -0.40
CA LEU A 31 -2.81 4.30 0.63
C LEU A 31 -2.19 4.41 2.04
N ARG A 32 -1.20 5.28 2.21
CA ARG A 32 -0.70 5.72 3.51
C ARG A 32 -1.58 6.86 4.03
N LYS A 33 -2.87 6.59 4.27
CA LYS A 33 -3.73 7.54 5.01
C LYS A 33 -4.76 6.79 5.86
N GLY A 34 -4.27 6.27 6.97
CA GLY A 34 -5.02 5.51 7.96
C GLY A 34 -4.03 4.52 8.55
N SER A 35 -3.22 4.91 9.52
CA SER A 35 -3.69 5.19 10.88
C SER A 35 -2.54 5.80 11.68
N GLU A 36 -2.81 6.84 12.48
CA GLU A 36 -1.94 7.28 13.60
C GLU A 36 -0.95 8.44 13.39
N HIS A 37 -1.11 9.34 12.43
CA HIS A 37 -0.30 10.59 12.43
C HIS A 37 -1.08 11.85 12.03
N GLU A 38 -2.42 11.85 12.12
CA GLU A 38 -3.25 13.04 11.83
C GLU A 38 -3.01 14.18 12.84
N SER A 39 -2.45 13.87 14.01
CA SER A 39 -2.19 14.86 15.08
C SER A 39 -1.03 15.82 14.77
N ASP A 40 -0.01 15.37 14.02
CA ASP A 40 1.19 16.17 13.71
C ASP A 40 1.29 16.59 12.23
N MET A 41 0.60 15.91 11.31
CA MET A 41 0.64 16.23 9.88
C MET A 41 -0.21 17.44 9.49
N ALA A 42 -1.19 17.84 10.31
CA ALA A 42 -2.02 19.02 10.07
C ALA A 42 -1.27 20.36 10.31
N ARG A 43 -0.12 20.33 10.98
CA ARG A 43 0.66 21.54 11.30
C ARG A 43 1.79 21.86 10.30
N LEU A 44 2.16 20.92 9.42
CA LEU A 44 3.18 21.10 8.38
C LEU A 44 2.54 20.99 6.98
N ASN A 45 2.07 22.12 6.48
CA ASN A 45 1.61 22.44 5.12
C ASN A 45 1.03 21.28 4.25
N PRO A 46 -0.32 21.18 4.14
CA PRO A 46 -1.01 20.15 3.33
C PRO A 46 -0.66 20.17 1.84
N VAL A 47 -0.02 21.25 1.38
CA VAL A 47 0.53 21.42 0.04
C VAL A 47 1.51 20.30 -0.34
N HIS A 48 2.35 19.84 0.57
CA HIS A 48 3.35 18.80 0.25
C HIS A 48 2.70 17.46 -0.12
N VAL A 49 1.59 17.10 0.55
CA VAL A 49 0.82 15.88 0.27
C VAL A 49 0.17 15.95 -1.12
N ILE A 50 -0.33 17.13 -1.50
CA ILE A 50 -0.92 17.36 -2.82
C ILE A 50 0.14 17.21 -3.92
N ILE A 51 1.31 17.81 -3.75
CA ILE A 51 2.42 17.70 -4.71
C ILE A 51 2.89 16.25 -4.84
N ALA A 52 3.06 15.53 -3.73
CA ALA A 52 3.43 14.12 -3.73
C ALA A 52 2.40 13.24 -4.45
N GLY A 53 1.11 13.48 -4.21
CA GLY A 53 0.02 12.79 -4.90
C GLY A 53 -0.01 13.06 -6.41
N LEU A 54 0.24 14.30 -6.83
CA LEU A 54 0.30 14.67 -8.24
C LEU A 54 1.48 14.03 -8.97
N ILE A 55 2.65 14.00 -8.34
CA ILE A 55 3.85 13.34 -8.89
C ILE A 55 3.60 11.83 -9.02
N ALA A 56 3.02 11.19 -8.00
CA ALA A 56 2.68 9.76 -8.06
C ALA A 56 1.67 9.46 -9.18
N ALA A 57 0.65 10.30 -9.35
CA ALA A 57 -0.31 10.16 -10.45
C ALA A 57 0.35 10.33 -11.84
N ALA A 58 1.23 11.31 -11.99
CA ALA A 58 1.95 11.52 -13.25
C ALA A 58 2.85 10.33 -13.62
N VAL A 59 3.55 9.77 -12.62
CA VAL A 59 4.37 8.57 -12.81
C VAL A 59 3.50 7.37 -13.19
N PHE A 60 2.37 7.16 -12.51
CA PHE A 60 1.44 6.08 -12.81
C PHE A 60 0.91 6.12 -14.24
N VAL A 61 0.47 7.30 -14.69
CA VAL A 61 0.00 7.51 -16.06
C VAL A 61 1.11 7.27 -17.08
N THR A 62 2.34 7.73 -16.80
CA THR A 62 3.50 7.52 -17.67
C THR A 62 3.80 6.03 -17.84
N VAL A 63 3.81 5.27 -16.75
CA VAL A 63 4.00 3.82 -16.76
C VAL A 63 2.90 3.14 -17.59
N LEU A 64 1.64 3.54 -17.42
CA LEU A 64 0.53 2.98 -18.17
C LEU A 64 0.69 3.21 -19.68
N ILE A 65 1.02 4.43 -20.09
CA ILE A 65 1.28 4.76 -21.49
C ILE A 65 2.45 3.95 -22.05
N LEU A 66 3.50 3.76 -21.24
CA LEU A 66 4.68 2.98 -21.61
C LEU A 66 4.37 1.50 -21.82
N VAL A 67 3.48 0.93 -21.01
CA VAL A 67 2.99 -0.43 -21.22
C VAL A 67 2.14 -0.51 -22.49
N VAL A 68 1.20 0.43 -22.68
CA VAL A 68 0.31 0.46 -23.85
C VAL A 68 1.11 0.54 -25.15
N ARG A 69 2.07 1.46 -25.24
CA ARG A 69 2.90 1.57 -26.45
C ARG A 69 3.71 0.30 -26.72
N THR A 70 4.20 -0.39 -25.69
CA THR A 70 4.95 -1.64 -25.86
C THR A 70 4.07 -2.79 -26.32
N VAL A 71 2.78 -2.80 -25.96
CA VAL A 71 1.81 -3.78 -26.45
C VAL A 71 1.39 -3.47 -27.88
N VAL A 72 1.08 -2.20 -28.19
CA VAL A 72 0.66 -1.79 -29.54
C VAL A 72 1.80 -1.88 -30.55
N SER A 73 3.04 -1.60 -30.15
CA SER A 73 4.20 -1.75 -31.04
C SER A 73 4.54 -3.21 -31.36
N GLN A 74 3.93 -4.18 -30.67
CA GLN A 74 4.14 -5.62 -30.93
C GLN A 74 3.16 -6.22 -31.95
N SER A 75 2.21 -5.44 -32.46
CA SER A 75 1.27 -5.82 -33.54
C SER A 75 1.60 -5.11 -34.84
#